data_AF-A0A6M3ZWR5-F1
#
_entry.id   AF-A0A6M3ZWR5-F1
#
_cell.length_a   1.000
_cell.length_b   1.000
_cell.length_c   1.000
_cell.angle_alpha   90.00
_cell.angle_beta   90.00
_cell.angle_gamma   90.00
#
_symmetry.space_group_name_H-M   'P 1'
#
loop_
_entity.id
_entity.type
_entity.pdbx_description
1 polymer ?
#
loop_
_entity_poly.entity_id
_entity_poly.type
_entity_poly.pdbx_seq_one_letter_code
_entity_poly.pdbx_strand_id
1 'polypeptide(L)'
;MNQNIPFDMKLKALEEKATDRLLMSDVFDELAFADLYSHICTLAEQLKSEYVISKQLLATILGAASAIRSRSEYLPQVKKSVKLADDFEMVLSLVAVGEAPNDRRPGVPRVC
;
A
#
# COMPACT_ATOMS: atom_id res chain seq x y z
N MET A 1 12.86 -20.05 16.43
CA MET A 1 11.74 -19.19 16.89
C MET A 1 12.33 -17.87 17.34
N ASN A 2 12.18 -16.82 16.53
CA ASN A 2 12.34 -15.41 16.90
C ASN A 2 11.76 -14.58 15.75
N GLN A 3 10.44 -14.63 15.59
CA GLN A 3 9.73 -13.73 14.68
C GLN A 3 9.37 -12.46 15.46
N ASN A 4 10.40 -11.70 15.81
CA ASN A 4 10.20 -10.33 16.21
C ASN A 4 10.02 -9.57 14.89
N ILE A 5 8.79 -9.53 14.37
CA ILE A 5 8.45 -8.75 13.17
C ILE A 5 8.82 -7.30 13.53
N PRO A 6 9.91 -6.75 12.99
CA PRO A 6 10.37 -5.45 13.44
C PRO A 6 9.30 -4.44 13.06
N PHE A 7 8.83 -3.69 14.07
CA PHE A 7 7.89 -2.60 13.84
C PHE A 7 8.58 -1.60 12.90
N ASP A 8 8.04 -1.45 11.69
CA ASP A 8 8.72 -0.67 10.65
C ASP A 8 8.44 0.82 10.90
N MET A 9 9.42 1.47 11.54
CA MET A 9 9.40 2.90 11.84
C MET A 9 9.43 3.75 10.56
N LYS A 10 10.00 3.24 9.45
CA LYS A 10 9.99 3.95 8.16
C LYS A 10 8.61 3.89 7.53
N LEU A 11 7.95 2.73 7.57
CA LEU A 11 6.58 2.57 7.09
C LEU A 11 5.62 3.53 7.81
N LYS A 12 5.71 3.61 9.15
CA LYS A 12 4.89 4.53 9.93
C LYS A 12 5.14 6.00 9.57
N ALA A 13 6.39 6.40 9.39
CA ALA A 13 6.72 7.76 8.99
C ALA A 13 6.22 8.13 7.58
N LEU A 14 6.14 7.15 6.67
CA LEU A 14 5.58 7.34 5.33
C LEU A 14 4.04 7.40 5.36
N GLU A 15 3.41 6.56 6.18
CA GLU A 15 1.96 6.59 6.43
C GLU A 15 1.51 7.94 7.01
N GLU A 16 2.22 8.46 8.02
CA GLU A 16 1.94 9.78 8.62
C GLU A 16 2.06 10.91 7.58
N LYS A 17 3.04 10.83 6.68
CA LYS A 17 3.28 11.85 5.65
C LYS A 17 2.27 11.81 4.50
N ALA A 18 1.78 10.63 4.14
CA ALA A 18 0.87 10.45 3.02
C ALA A 18 -0.59 10.42 3.49
N THR A 19 -0.94 9.40 4.28
CA THR A 19 -2.31 9.08 4.67
C THR A 19 -2.84 10.02 5.74
N ASP A 20 -2.11 10.23 6.84
CA ASP A 20 -2.58 11.11 7.92
C ASP A 20 -2.65 12.57 7.46
N ARG A 21 -1.69 13.01 6.65
CA ARG A 21 -1.69 14.35 6.07
C ARG A 21 -2.88 14.58 5.14
N LEU A 22 -3.22 13.59 4.32
CA LEU A 22 -4.41 13.63 3.47
C LEU A 22 -5.70 13.67 4.31
N LEU A 23 -5.77 12.88 5.38
CA LEU A 23 -6.96 12.81 6.24
C LEU A 23 -7.15 14.06 7.11
N MET A 24 -6.07 14.66 7.60
CA MET A 24 -6.12 15.80 8.52
C MET A 24 -6.11 17.16 7.83
N SER A 25 -5.45 17.28 6.68
CA SER A 25 -5.26 18.58 5.99
C SER A 25 -5.86 18.63 4.59
N ASP A 26 -6.47 17.54 4.09
CA ASP A 26 -6.96 17.44 2.70
C ASP A 26 -5.89 17.79 1.64
N VAL A 27 -4.61 17.71 2.02
CA VAL A 27 -3.47 17.95 1.13
C VAL A 27 -3.05 16.63 0.53
N PHE A 28 -3.22 16.50 -0.78
CA PHE A 28 -2.76 15.35 -1.53
C PHE A 28 -1.33 15.58 -2.03
N ASP A 29 -0.40 14.76 -1.55
CA ASP A 29 0.99 14.75 -1.97
C ASP A 29 1.28 13.47 -2.77
N GLU A 30 1.25 13.60 -4.10
CA GLU A 30 1.42 12.46 -5.02
C GLU A 30 2.78 11.76 -4.85
N LEU A 31 3.83 12.52 -4.54
CA LEU A 31 5.18 11.97 -4.33
C LEU A 31 5.24 11.14 -3.04
N ALA A 32 4.60 11.61 -1.96
CA ALA A 32 4.55 10.87 -0.70
C ALA A 32 3.80 9.53 -0.85
N PHE A 33 2.72 9.52 -1.62
CA PHE A 33 1.99 8.28 -1.91
C PHE A 33 2.77 7.33 -2.85
N ALA A 34 3.50 7.86 -3.83
CA ALA A 34 4.36 7.06 -4.69
C ALA A 34 5.53 6.41 -3.91
N ASP A 35 6.16 7.17 -3.00
CA ASP A 35 7.21 6.66 -2.12
C ASP A 35 6.69 5.57 -1.17
N LEU A 36 5.50 5.77 -0.59
CA LEU A 36 4.82 4.78 0.24
C LEU A 36 4.54 3.49 -0.57
N TYR A 37 4.01 3.63 -1.78
CA TYR A 37 3.73 2.49 -2.66
C TYR A 37 5.00 1.72 -3.05
N SER A 38 6.08 2.41 -3.40
CA SER A 38 7.37 1.79 -3.72
C SER A 38 7.96 1.03 -2.53
N HIS A 39 7.85 1.60 -1.34
CA HIS A 39 8.32 0.96 -0.11
C HIS A 39 7.53 -0.31 0.20
N ILE A 40 6.19 -0.25 0.07
CA ILE A 40 5.32 -1.42 0.25
C ILE A 40 5.61 -2.51 -0.79
N CYS A 41 5.86 -2.16 -2.05
CA CYS A 41 6.25 -3.14 -3.07
C CYS A 41 7.56 -3.87 -2.69
N THR A 42 8.53 -3.12 -2.17
CA THR A 42 9.81 -3.69 -1.71
C THR A 42 9.59 -4.63 -0.51
N LEU A 43 8.73 -4.23 0.45
CA LEU A 43 8.38 -5.08 1.58
C LEU A 43 7.62 -6.34 1.13
N ALA A 44 6.72 -6.22 0.16
CA ALA A 44 5.99 -7.36 -0.41
C ALA A 44 6.95 -8.39 -1.05
N GLU A 45 8.00 -7.94 -1.74
CA GLU A 45 9.04 -8.82 -2.27
C GLU A 45 9.82 -9.57 -1.18
N GLN A 46 10.17 -8.87 -0.09
CA GLN A 46 10.89 -9.48 1.02
C GLN A 46 10.00 -10.49 1.77
N LEU A 47 8.72 -10.15 1.96
CA LEU A 47 7.75 -10.94 2.70
C LEU A 47 7.18 -12.12 1.90
N LYS A 48 7.43 -12.22 0.59
CA LYS A 48 7.01 -13.37 -0.24
C LYS A 48 7.51 -14.72 0.30
N SER A 49 8.69 -14.72 0.91
CA SER A 49 9.29 -15.92 1.49
C SER A 49 8.88 -16.18 2.94
N GLU A 50 8.17 -15.23 3.56
CA GLU A 50 7.77 -15.27 4.95
C GLU A 50 6.31 -15.70 5.10
N TYR A 51 6.05 -16.58 6.06
CA TYR A 51 4.68 -17.07 6.34
C TYR A 51 3.85 -16.11 7.18
N VAL A 52 4.47 -15.05 7.72
CA VAL A 52 3.85 -14.13 8.66
C VAL A 52 4.01 -12.71 8.15
N ILE A 53 2.87 -12.08 7.86
CA ILE A 53 2.81 -10.70 7.40
C ILE A 53 2.46 -9.80 8.58
N SER A 54 3.13 -8.65 8.68
CA SER A 54 2.84 -7.66 9.72
C SER A 54 1.43 -7.09 9.56
N LYS A 55 0.64 -7.11 10.64
CA LYS A 55 -0.66 -6.42 10.67
C LYS A 55 -0.54 -4.92 10.41
N GLN A 56 0.60 -4.33 10.76
CA GLN A 56 0.91 -2.92 10.48
C GLN A 56 0.89 -2.66 8.97
N LEU A 57 1.57 -3.50 8.18
CA LEU A 57 1.60 -3.37 6.72
C LEU A 57 0.20 -3.48 6.10
N LEU A 58 -0.58 -4.47 6.54
CA LEU A 58 -1.96 -4.65 6.07
C LEU A 58 -2.83 -3.43 6.40
N ALA A 59 -2.68 -2.89 7.62
CA ALA A 59 -3.42 -1.70 8.06
C ALA A 59 -3.04 -0.46 7.23
N THR A 60 -1.75 -0.23 6.97
CA THR A 60 -1.28 0.90 6.17
C THR A 60 -1.78 0.84 4.73
N ILE A 61 -1.79 -0.35 4.09
CA ILE A 61 -2.31 -0.51 2.73
C ILE A 61 -3.82 -0.22 2.68
N LEU A 62 -4.58 -0.81 3.61
CA LEU A 62 -6.03 -0.59 3.71
C LEU A 62 -6.37 0.87 4.02
N GLY A 63 -5.62 1.49 4.94
CA GLY A 63 -5.77 2.89 5.33
C GLY A 63 -5.52 3.83 4.15
N ALA A 64 -4.44 3.62 3.40
CA ALA A 64 -4.12 4.41 2.22
C ALA A 64 -5.20 4.32 1.14
N ALA A 65 -5.64 3.11 0.79
CA ALA A 65 -6.69 2.90 -0.21
C ALA A 65 -8.03 3.53 0.22
N SER A 66 -8.41 3.34 1.49
CA SER A 66 -9.64 3.92 2.05
C SER A 66 -9.60 5.45 2.09
N ALA A 67 -8.47 6.04 2.49
CA ALA A 67 -8.29 7.48 2.54
C ALA A 67 -8.40 8.11 1.14
N ILE A 68 -7.76 7.53 0.12
CA ILE A 68 -7.86 7.99 -1.26
C ILE A 68 -9.32 7.90 -1.74
N ARG A 69 -10.01 6.77 -1.52
CA ARG A 69 -11.40 6.60 -1.97
C ARG A 69 -12.35 7.58 -1.27
N SER A 70 -12.26 7.69 0.05
CA SER A 70 -13.09 8.60 0.83
C SER A 70 -12.90 10.06 0.38
N ARG A 71 -11.66 10.48 0.10
CA ARG A 71 -11.38 11.85 -0.32
C ARG A 71 -11.56 12.09 -1.82
N SER A 72 -11.58 11.05 -2.65
CA SER A 72 -11.80 11.16 -4.11
C SER A 72 -13.20 11.70 -4.48
N GLU A 73 -14.18 11.53 -3.59
CA GLU A 73 -15.54 12.04 -3.76
C GLU A 73 -15.59 13.57 -3.60
N TYR A 74 -14.72 14.12 -2.74
CA TYR A 74 -14.71 15.55 -2.37
C TYR A 74 -13.58 16.34 -3.03
N LEU A 75 -12.46 15.70 -3.37
CA LEU A 75 -11.26 16.35 -3.92
C LEU A 75 -11.00 15.88 -5.36
N PRO A 76 -11.13 16.77 -6.37
CA PRO A 76 -10.91 16.42 -7.77
C PRO A 76 -9.46 16.04 -8.10
N GLN A 77 -8.50 16.45 -7.25
CA GLN A 77 -7.09 16.03 -7.38
C GLN A 77 -6.93 14.56 -7.00
N VAL A 78 -7.53 14.13 -5.89
CA VAL A 78 -7.54 12.73 -5.43
C VAL A 78 -8.36 11.83 -6.37
N LYS A 79 -9.41 12.38 -6.99
CA LYS A 79 -10.21 11.67 -8.01
C LYS A 79 -9.39 11.20 -9.21
N LYS A 80 -8.34 11.93 -9.59
CA LYS A 80 -7.41 11.51 -10.67
C LYS A 80 -6.50 10.37 -10.23
N SER A 81 -6.29 10.22 -8.93
CA SER A 81 -5.43 9.22 -8.30
C SER A 81 -6.20 8.02 -7.74
N VAL A 82 -7.48 7.85 -8.10
CA VAL A 82 -8.27 6.66 -7.71
C VAL A 82 -7.59 5.35 -8.16
N LYS A 83 -6.91 5.37 -9.31
CA LYS A 83 -6.10 4.23 -9.79
C LYS A 83 -5.05 3.80 -8.77
N LEU A 84 -4.49 4.73 -8.00
CA LEU A 84 -3.50 4.42 -6.98
C LEU A 84 -4.13 3.65 -5.81
N ALA A 85 -5.40 3.91 -5.47
CA ALA A 85 -6.13 3.09 -4.50
C ALA A 85 -6.32 1.66 -5.01
N ASP A 86 -6.63 1.50 -6.30
CA ASP A 86 -6.76 0.17 -6.92
C ASP A 86 -5.40 -0.56 -6.96
N ASP A 87 -4.30 0.17 -7.16
CA ASP A 87 -2.94 -0.37 -7.07
C ASP A 87 -2.60 -0.85 -5.65
N PHE A 88 -2.98 -0.09 -4.60
CA PHE A 88 -2.83 -0.54 -3.21
C PHE A 88 -3.61 -1.83 -2.92
N GLU A 89 -4.86 -1.94 -3.39
CA GLU A 89 -5.66 -3.16 -3.23
C GLU A 89 -5.11 -4.35 -4.02
N MET A 90 -4.57 -4.09 -5.21
CA MET A 90 -3.85 -5.10 -5.98
C MET A 90 -2.66 -5.62 -5.17
N VAL A 91 -1.82 -4.73 -4.62
CA VAL A 91 -0.66 -5.14 -3.81
C VAL A 91 -1.10 -5.93 -2.58
N LEU A 92 -2.18 -5.54 -1.90
CA LEU A 92 -2.75 -6.32 -0.80
C LEU A 92 -3.12 -7.74 -1.24
N SER A 93 -3.75 -7.87 -2.40
CA SER A 93 -4.15 -9.16 -2.97
C SER A 93 -2.94 -10.02 -3.33
N LEU A 94 -1.84 -9.42 -3.79
CA LEU A 94 -0.59 -10.11 -4.07
C LEU A 94 0.06 -10.62 -2.78
N VAL A 95 0.17 -9.75 -1.78
CA VAL A 95 0.72 -10.08 -0.46
C VAL A 95 -0.08 -11.22 0.19
N ALA A 96 -1.41 -11.21 0.07
CA ALA A 96 -2.26 -12.28 0.61
C ALA A 96 -2.02 -13.66 -0.04
N VAL A 97 -1.57 -13.70 -1.29
CA VAL A 97 -1.25 -14.94 -2.04
C VAL A 97 0.25 -15.29 -1.96
N GLY A 98 1.06 -14.44 -1.30
CA GLY A 98 2.51 -14.61 -1.21
C GLY A 98 3.26 -14.24 -2.49
N GLU A 99 2.66 -13.41 -3.34
CA GLU A 99 3.25 -12.93 -4.59
C GLU A 99 3.71 -11.48 -4.46
N ALA A 100 4.70 -11.09 -5.26
CA ALA A 100 5.15 -9.70 -5.36
C ALA A 100 4.62 -9.03 -6.65
N PRO A 101 4.52 -7.68 -6.68
CA PRO A 101 4.16 -6.93 -7.89
C PRO A 101 5.02 -7.26 -9.10
N ASN A 102 6.33 -7.52 -8.89
CA ASN A 102 7.26 -7.90 -9.95
C ASN A 102 7.15 -9.36 -10.41
N ASP A 103 6.46 -10.23 -9.67
CA ASP A 103 6.14 -11.60 -10.14
C ASP A 103 5.03 -11.58 -11.21
N ARG A 104 4.31 -10.46 -11.33
CA ARG A 104 3.22 -10.29 -12.29
C ARG A 104 3.78 -10.10 -13.71
N ARG A 105 3.67 -11.12 -14.54
CA ARG A 105 3.95 -11.01 -15.98
C ARG A 105 2.76 -10.33 -16.68
N PRO A 106 2.97 -9.24 -17.45
CA PRO A 106 1.90 -8.62 -18.23
C PRO A 106 1.30 -9.64 -19.22
N GLY A 107 -0.03 -9.77 -19.24
CA GLY A 107 -0.75 -10.57 -20.23
C GLY A 107 -1.05 -12.03 -19.87
N VAL A 108 -0.74 -12.49 -18.65
CA VAL A 108 -1.10 -13.83 -18.19
C VAL A 108 -2.31 -13.75 -17.25
N PRO A 109 -3.50 -14.23 -17.65
CA PRO A 109 -4.65 -14.34 -16.76
C PRO A 109 -4.36 -15.34 -15.63
N ARG A 110 -4.80 -15.03 -14.42
CA ARG A 110 -4.85 -16.04 -13.35
C ARG A 110 -5.99 -17.00 -13.67
N VAL A 111 -5.69 -18.28 -13.80
CA VAL A 111 -6.73 -19.31 -13.78
C VAL A 111 -7.07 -19.54 -12.32
N CYS A 112 -8.32 -19.24 -11.97
CA CYS A 112 -8.92 -19.45 -10.66
C CYS A 112 -9.01 -20.95 -10.32
#